data_AF-A0A832N9Y1-F1
#
_entry.id   AF-A0A832N9Y1-F1
#
_cell.length_a   1.000
_cell.length_b   1.000
_cell.length_c   1.000
_cell.angle_alpha   90.00
_cell.angle_beta   90.00
_cell.angle_gamma   90.00
#
_symmetry.space_group_name_H-M   'P 1'
#
loop_
_entity.id
_entity.type
_entity.pdbx_description
1 polymer ?
#
loop_
_entity_poly.entity_id
_entity_poly.type
_entity_poly.pdbx_seq_one_letter_code
_entity_poly.pdbx_strand_id
1 'polypeptide(L)'
;MSHGGYVIKYTVIFSNFSAVGLERSCGVLAELIGPPSEVKDGNLVWRRDSLTLSKIIVVDVSSWTAIDVDSGKFLGEWLFWLSPFDLSVNYTLILAGINWDVPAGLTPNLSGIVGYVLYLNASNTAPKDYVVGGAKIEKARTLAAYSYPLLYVYQKVLKGGRVSEEFKSSLRRYGCSVVQHPNSTVEVLCETFLKAAARVGQWKAWKVVPISMWVDPSYYQTLAAVKYGDLYLAMFPIDFYVFVYDRQTGLLLEASHDPSIESWWGYAIIPSAYLTFGNYTLSFTALNGLINITLVETNVPL
;
A
#
# COMPACT_ATOMS: atom_id res chain seq x y z
N MET A 1 10.74 -14.31 28.11
CA MET A 1 11.10 -14.01 26.71
C MET A 1 10.79 -12.54 26.49
N SER A 2 11.80 -11.71 26.24
CA SER A 2 11.61 -10.27 26.08
C SER A 2 10.74 -10.00 24.86
N HIS A 3 9.59 -9.35 25.05
CA HIS A 3 8.80 -8.76 23.97
C HIS A 3 9.62 -7.63 23.35
N GLY A 4 10.48 -7.96 22.39
CA GLY A 4 11.42 -7.03 21.79
C GLY A 4 10.79 -6.34 20.59
N GLY A 5 10.39 -5.08 20.72
CA GLY A 5 10.10 -4.24 19.55
C GLY A 5 11.38 -3.62 19.00
N TYR A 6 11.47 -3.46 17.68
CA TYR A 6 12.51 -2.63 17.07
C TYR A 6 12.05 -1.18 17.02
N VAL A 7 12.86 -0.28 17.57
CA VAL A 7 12.65 1.17 17.39
C VAL A 7 13.40 1.60 16.14
N ILE A 8 12.66 1.99 15.10
CA ILE A 8 13.22 2.42 13.82
C ILE A 8 13.09 3.93 13.72
N LYS A 9 14.20 4.62 13.46
CA LYS A 9 14.22 6.02 13.09
C LYS A 9 14.47 6.12 11.59
N TYR A 10 13.61 6.80 10.86
CA TYR A 10 13.81 7.02 9.43
C TYR A 10 13.54 8.48 9.07
N THR A 11 14.15 8.90 7.97
CA THR A 11 14.00 10.25 7.42
C THR A 11 13.60 10.14 5.95
N VAL A 12 12.57 10.87 5.55
CA VAL A 12 12.13 11.00 4.16
C VAL A 12 12.46 12.40 3.67
N ILE A 13 13.08 12.48 2.50
CA ILE A 13 13.41 13.75 1.85
C ILE A 13 12.59 13.85 0.56
N PHE A 14 11.76 14.88 0.48
CA PHE A 14 10.98 15.22 -0.70
C PHE A 14 11.65 16.36 -1.45
N SER A 15 12.17 16.07 -2.64
CA SER A 15 12.71 17.09 -3.55
C SER A 15 11.58 17.80 -4.30
N ASN A 16 11.74 19.11 -4.54
CA ASN A 16 10.76 19.97 -5.24
C ASN A 16 9.34 19.85 -4.65
N PHE A 17 9.26 19.83 -3.31
CA PHE A 17 8.01 19.67 -2.60
C PHE A 17 7.06 20.84 -2.85
N SER A 18 5.82 20.50 -3.21
CA SER A 18 4.71 21.45 -3.29
C SER A 18 3.49 20.90 -2.57
N ALA A 19 2.84 21.73 -1.76
CA ALA A 19 1.55 21.41 -1.13
C ALA A 19 0.61 22.61 -1.21
N VAL A 20 -0.68 22.31 -1.31
CA VAL A 20 -1.76 23.31 -1.31
C VAL A 20 -2.80 22.86 -0.31
N GLY A 21 -3.21 23.76 0.57
CA GLY A 21 -4.14 23.48 1.65
C GLY A 21 -5.08 24.63 1.93
N LEU A 22 -6.30 24.32 2.37
CA LEU A 22 -7.24 25.34 2.83
C LEU A 22 -6.79 25.85 4.21
N GLU A 23 -6.74 27.17 4.41
CA GLU A 23 -6.24 27.77 5.65
C GLU A 23 -6.90 27.20 6.92
N ARG A 24 -8.23 26.98 6.87
CA ARG A 24 -9.00 26.41 7.98
C ARG A 24 -8.65 24.97 8.34
N SER A 25 -8.13 24.19 7.39
CA SER A 25 -7.84 22.76 7.54
C SER A 25 -6.35 22.47 7.64
N CYS A 26 -5.51 23.42 7.24
CA CYS A 26 -4.07 23.23 7.04
C CYS A 26 -3.20 24.11 7.95
N GLY A 27 -3.77 24.78 8.96
CA GLY A 27 -3.01 25.59 9.93
C GLY A 27 -1.89 24.79 10.63
N VAL A 28 -2.13 23.52 10.98
CA VAL A 28 -1.13 22.63 11.60
C VAL A 28 0.02 22.26 10.66
N LEU A 29 -0.17 22.29 9.33
CA LEU A 29 0.94 22.06 8.40
C LEU A 29 2.05 23.08 8.60
N ALA A 30 1.72 24.32 9.00
CA ALA A 30 2.74 25.33 9.29
C ALA A 30 3.65 24.94 10.47
N GLU A 31 3.12 24.21 11.46
CA GLU A 31 3.88 23.69 12.60
C GLU A 31 4.79 22.51 12.19
N LEU A 32 4.35 21.70 11.23
CA LEU A 32 5.04 20.49 10.77
C LEU A 32 6.12 20.77 9.73
N ILE A 33 5.81 21.62 8.76
CA ILE A 33 6.63 21.85 7.56
C ILE A 33 7.01 23.31 7.36
N GLY A 34 6.82 24.14 8.39
CA GLY A 34 7.08 25.58 8.39
C GLY A 34 6.00 26.40 7.68
N PRO A 35 6.06 27.74 7.76
CA PRO A 35 5.04 28.63 7.19
C PRO A 35 4.87 28.43 5.68
N PRO A 36 3.67 28.70 5.13
CA PRO A 36 3.43 28.65 3.69
C PRO A 36 4.31 29.65 2.96
N SER A 37 4.69 29.31 1.73
CA SER A 37 5.47 30.18 0.84
C SER A 37 4.63 31.34 0.31
N GLU A 38 3.33 31.13 0.09
CA GLU A 38 2.37 32.15 -0.33
C GLU A 38 0.94 31.78 0.05
N VAL A 39 0.03 32.76 -0.03
CA VAL A 39 -1.43 32.54 0.01
C VAL A 39 -2.00 32.87 -1.37
N LYS A 40 -2.69 31.92 -1.99
CA LYS A 40 -3.24 32.05 -3.35
C LYS A 40 -4.69 31.60 -3.40
N ASP A 41 -5.59 32.50 -3.81
CA ASP A 41 -7.02 32.24 -3.95
C ASP A 41 -7.66 31.62 -2.69
N GLY A 42 -7.24 32.08 -1.51
CA GLY A 42 -7.70 31.56 -0.20
C GLY A 42 -7.07 30.23 0.23
N ASN A 43 -6.07 29.73 -0.51
CA ASN A 43 -5.31 28.54 -0.16
C ASN A 43 -3.91 28.91 0.34
N LEU A 44 -3.43 28.19 1.36
CA LEU A 44 -2.04 28.19 1.78
C LEU A 44 -1.24 27.32 0.82
N VAL A 45 -0.14 27.84 0.29
CA VAL A 45 0.71 27.13 -0.67
C VAL A 45 2.13 27.03 -0.11
N TRP A 46 2.65 25.80 -0.07
CA TRP A 46 4.05 25.51 0.25
C TRP A 46 4.78 25.15 -1.03
N ARG A 47 5.94 25.76 -1.25
CA ARG A 47 6.92 25.39 -2.27
C ARG A 47 8.30 25.37 -1.63
N ARG A 48 8.98 24.23 -1.70
CA ARG A 48 10.34 24.04 -1.18
C ARG A 48 11.17 23.21 -2.14
N ASP A 49 12.44 23.56 -2.30
CA ASP A 49 13.39 22.74 -3.06
C ASP A 49 13.59 21.37 -2.41
N SER A 50 13.51 21.34 -1.07
CA SER A 50 13.54 20.10 -0.29
C SER A 50 12.70 20.22 0.98
N LEU A 51 11.94 19.17 1.32
CA LEU A 51 11.29 18.97 2.61
C LEU A 51 11.81 17.69 3.25
N THR A 52 12.34 17.79 4.46
CA THR A 52 12.85 16.65 5.23
C THR A 52 11.93 16.36 6.40
N LEU A 53 11.46 15.12 6.52
CA LEU A 53 10.60 14.65 7.60
C LEU A 53 11.26 13.44 8.28
N SER A 54 11.44 13.50 9.61
CA SER A 54 11.98 12.41 10.40
C SER A 54 10.90 11.79 11.27
N LYS A 55 10.91 10.46 11.40
CA LYS A 55 9.91 9.69 12.14
C LYS A 55 10.54 8.58 12.97
N ILE A 56 9.85 8.23 14.05
CA ILE A 56 10.17 7.10 14.91
C ILE A 56 8.96 6.17 14.94
N ILE A 57 9.20 4.92 14.60
CA ILE A 57 8.19 3.86 14.68
C ILE A 57 8.70 2.72 15.54
N VAL A 58 7.78 1.98 16.14
CA VAL A 58 8.05 0.72 16.81
C VAL A 58 7.48 -0.41 15.95
N VAL A 59 8.31 -1.39 15.64
CA VAL A 59 7.88 -2.63 15.00
C VAL A 59 7.83 -3.72 16.05
N ASP A 60 6.62 -4.21 16.34
CA ASP A 60 6.43 -5.36 17.21
C ASP A 60 6.78 -6.64 16.43
N VAL A 61 7.86 -7.31 16.80
CA VAL A 61 8.35 -8.52 16.10
C VAL A 61 7.42 -9.73 16.25
N SER A 62 6.50 -9.71 17.21
CA SER A 62 5.55 -10.81 17.39
C SER A 62 4.42 -10.77 16.36
N SER A 63 4.05 -9.57 15.93
CA SER A 63 2.95 -9.35 14.97
C SER A 63 3.39 -8.69 13.66
N TRP A 64 4.66 -8.25 13.59
CA TRP A 64 5.26 -7.40 12.56
C TRP A 64 4.54 -6.07 12.33
N THR A 65 3.74 -5.65 13.30
CA THR A 65 2.96 -4.43 13.25
C THR A 65 3.84 -3.22 13.53
N ALA A 66 3.75 -2.20 12.68
CA ALA A 66 4.35 -0.89 12.87
C ALA A 66 3.41 0.07 13.61
N ILE A 67 3.95 0.79 14.58
CA ILE A 67 3.25 1.76 15.41
C ILE A 67 4.02 3.09 15.36
N ASP A 68 3.36 4.19 15.04
CA ASP A 68 3.96 5.54 15.14
C ASP A 68 4.13 5.91 16.62
N VAL A 69 5.35 6.23 17.05
CA VAL A 69 5.65 6.49 18.46
C VAL A 69 4.97 7.76 18.96
N ASP A 70 4.84 8.77 18.10
CA ASP A 70 4.31 10.08 18.48
C ASP A 70 2.78 10.04 18.69
N SER A 71 2.06 9.36 17.81
CA SER A 71 0.59 9.29 17.82
C SER A 71 0.04 8.01 18.44
N GLY A 72 0.86 6.96 18.60
CA GLY A 72 0.43 5.63 19.04
C GLY A 72 -0.43 4.88 18.02
N LYS A 73 -0.60 5.42 16.80
CA LYS A 73 -1.44 4.80 15.76
C LYS A 73 -0.76 3.55 15.19
N PHE A 74 -1.57 2.52 14.97
CA PHE A 74 -1.19 1.37 14.15
C PHE A 74 -1.12 1.77 12.68
N LEU A 75 0.00 1.45 12.04
CA LEU A 75 0.27 1.81 10.66
C LEU A 75 0.10 0.63 9.70
N GLY A 76 -0.19 -0.57 10.22
CA GLY A 76 -0.17 -1.81 9.45
C GLY A 76 1.08 -2.64 9.76
N GLU A 77 1.47 -3.51 8.85
CA GLU A 77 2.69 -4.31 8.94
C GLU A 77 3.88 -3.55 8.38
N TRP A 78 5.08 -3.78 8.93
CA TRP A 78 6.28 -3.08 8.50
C TRP A 78 6.69 -3.44 7.07
N LEU A 79 6.36 -2.54 6.13
CA LEU A 79 6.49 -2.77 4.69
C LEU A 79 7.94 -2.97 4.19
N PHE A 80 8.92 -2.41 4.89
CA PHE A 80 10.31 -2.42 4.43
C PHE A 80 11.07 -3.71 4.79
N TRP A 81 10.51 -4.54 5.66
CA TRP A 81 11.12 -5.80 6.06
C TRP A 81 10.06 -6.86 6.34
N LEU A 82 10.03 -7.89 5.49
CA LEU A 82 9.09 -9.00 5.58
C LEU A 82 9.32 -9.86 6.82
N SER A 83 8.22 -10.37 7.38
CA SER A 83 8.29 -11.32 8.49
C SER A 83 8.81 -12.70 8.04
N PRO A 84 9.36 -13.51 8.96
CA PRO A 84 9.70 -14.90 8.67
C PRO A 84 8.51 -15.71 8.12
N PHE A 85 7.30 -15.40 8.56
CA PHE A 85 6.09 -16.03 8.04
C PHE A 85 5.90 -15.69 6.55
N ASP A 86 6.00 -14.42 6.17
CA ASP A 86 5.83 -13.98 4.78
C ASP A 86 6.83 -14.65 3.83
N LEU A 87 8.07 -14.87 4.31
CA LEU A 87 9.11 -15.57 3.56
C LEU A 87 8.91 -17.08 3.47
N SER A 88 8.18 -17.68 4.44
CA SER A 88 7.97 -19.13 4.52
C SER A 88 6.87 -19.66 3.61
N VAL A 89 6.00 -18.79 3.08
CA VAL A 89 4.83 -19.17 2.28
C VAL A 89 4.96 -18.75 0.82
N ASN A 90 4.32 -19.51 -0.07
CA ASN A 90 4.38 -19.20 -1.51
C ASN A 90 3.57 -17.96 -1.90
N TYR A 91 2.53 -17.63 -1.13
CA TYR A 91 1.69 -16.46 -1.32
C TYR A 91 1.10 -16.00 0.02
N THR A 92 0.99 -14.69 0.21
CA THR A 92 0.42 -14.06 1.41
C THR A 92 -0.08 -12.66 1.08
N LEU A 93 -0.77 -12.03 2.03
CA LEU A 93 -1.13 -10.61 1.96
C LEU A 93 -0.41 -9.84 3.06
N ILE A 94 -0.06 -8.59 2.76
CA ILE A 94 0.49 -7.64 3.73
C ILE A 94 -0.41 -6.43 3.83
N LEU A 95 -0.75 -6.03 5.06
CA LEU A 95 -1.39 -4.74 5.34
C LEU A 95 -0.30 -3.66 5.35
N ALA A 96 0.10 -3.21 4.17
CA ALA A 96 1.23 -2.32 3.97
C ALA A 96 1.05 -0.92 4.56
N GLY A 97 -0.19 -0.53 4.87
CA GLY A 97 -0.51 0.75 5.45
C GLY A 97 -1.96 0.84 5.93
N ILE A 98 -2.21 1.63 6.96
CA ILE A 98 -3.56 2.08 7.33
C ILE A 98 -3.59 3.60 7.13
N ASN A 99 -4.48 4.08 6.27
CA ASN A 99 -4.71 5.50 6.09
C ASN A 99 -6.02 5.89 6.78
N TRP A 100 -5.94 6.84 7.70
CA TRP A 100 -7.05 7.23 8.58
C TRP A 100 -7.93 8.34 8.03
N ASP A 101 -7.53 8.96 6.91
CA ASP A 101 -8.08 10.23 6.44
C ASP A 101 -8.52 10.18 4.96
N VAL A 102 -9.05 9.03 4.51
CA VAL A 102 -9.59 8.89 3.15
C VAL A 102 -11.06 9.32 3.13
N PRO A 103 -11.45 10.29 2.28
CA PRO A 103 -12.84 10.68 2.16
C PRO A 103 -13.74 9.48 1.87
N ALA A 104 -14.78 9.27 2.68
CA ALA A 104 -15.73 8.16 2.58
C ALA A 104 -16.56 8.13 1.27
N GLY A 105 -16.23 8.97 0.28
CA GLY A 105 -16.96 9.10 -0.98
C GLY A 105 -16.90 7.86 -1.87
N LEU A 106 -15.97 6.93 -1.62
CA LEU A 106 -15.83 5.70 -2.42
C LEU A 106 -16.62 4.50 -1.87
N THR A 107 -16.90 4.49 -0.57
CA THR A 107 -17.63 3.41 0.10
C THR A 107 -18.44 3.99 1.26
N PRO A 108 -19.64 4.54 0.99
CA PRO A 108 -20.54 4.94 2.05
C PRO A 108 -20.81 3.70 2.92
N ASN A 109 -20.59 3.81 4.24
CA ASN A 109 -20.68 2.75 5.27
C ASN A 109 -19.37 2.01 5.66
N LEU A 110 -18.22 2.31 5.05
CA LEU A 110 -16.92 1.97 5.66
C LEU A 110 -16.39 3.20 6.38
N SER A 111 -15.58 2.98 7.42
CA SER A 111 -14.82 4.07 8.04
C SER A 111 -14.11 4.88 6.96
N GLY A 112 -13.93 6.19 7.16
CA GLY A 112 -13.01 7.01 6.34
C GLY A 112 -11.53 6.57 6.45
N ILE A 113 -11.31 5.34 6.91
CA ILE A 113 -10.04 4.68 7.15
C ILE A 113 -9.97 3.51 6.17
N VAL A 114 -8.88 3.41 5.42
CA VAL A 114 -8.65 2.34 4.44
C VAL A 114 -7.38 1.57 4.78
N GLY A 115 -7.35 0.30 4.37
CA GLY A 115 -6.19 -0.58 4.48
C GLY A 115 -5.54 -0.77 3.11
N TYR A 116 -4.28 -0.40 3.00
CA TYR A 116 -3.44 -0.69 1.85
C TYR A 116 -2.98 -2.14 1.91
N VAL A 117 -3.32 -2.92 0.89
CA VAL A 117 -2.98 -4.35 0.87
C VAL A 117 -2.06 -4.65 -0.29
N LEU A 118 -0.99 -5.39 -0.02
CA LEU A 118 -0.12 -6.00 -1.02
C LEU A 118 -0.36 -7.49 -1.09
N TYR A 119 -0.31 -8.04 -2.30
CA TYR A 119 -0.27 -9.46 -2.56
C TYR A 119 1.16 -9.90 -2.89
N LEU A 120 1.70 -10.79 -2.07
CA LEU A 120 3.04 -11.35 -2.24
C LEU A 120 2.92 -12.67 -2.98
N ASN A 121 3.77 -12.87 -3.98
CA ASN A 121 3.82 -14.12 -4.74
C ASN A 121 5.27 -14.56 -4.95
N ALA A 122 5.70 -15.58 -4.22
CA ALA A 122 7.06 -16.12 -4.27
C ALA A 122 7.43 -16.81 -5.58
N SER A 123 6.48 -16.99 -6.49
CA SER A 123 6.74 -17.47 -7.85
C SER A 123 7.18 -16.35 -8.78
N ASN A 124 6.92 -15.08 -8.41
CA ASN A 124 7.29 -13.92 -9.21
C ASN A 124 8.60 -13.33 -8.67
N THR A 125 9.61 -13.32 -9.53
CA THR A 125 10.90 -12.68 -9.26
C THR A 125 10.97 -11.29 -9.89
N ALA A 126 11.95 -10.50 -9.48
CA ALA A 126 12.23 -9.21 -10.08
C ALA A 126 12.68 -9.29 -11.54
N PRO A 127 12.54 -8.21 -12.32
CA PRO A 127 12.96 -8.16 -13.72
C PRO A 127 14.48 -8.07 -13.91
N LYS A 128 15.22 -7.68 -12.87
CA LYS A 128 16.66 -7.38 -12.91
C LYS A 128 17.37 -7.84 -11.64
N ASP A 129 18.70 -7.94 -11.71
CA ASP A 129 19.55 -8.09 -10.54
C ASP A 129 19.65 -6.74 -9.80
N TYR A 130 19.92 -6.77 -8.50
CA TYR A 130 20.10 -5.57 -7.66
C TYR A 130 21.52 -5.53 -7.10
N VAL A 131 21.98 -4.32 -6.78
CA VAL A 131 23.25 -4.09 -6.08
C VAL A 131 22.97 -3.23 -4.86
N VAL A 132 23.25 -3.75 -3.67
CA VAL A 132 23.04 -3.07 -2.39
C VAL A 132 24.33 -3.14 -1.58
N GLY A 133 24.89 -1.99 -1.19
CA GLY A 133 26.17 -1.96 -0.47
C GLY A 133 27.33 -2.65 -1.20
N GLY A 134 27.28 -2.73 -2.54
CA GLY A 134 28.26 -3.46 -3.37
C GLY A 134 28.01 -4.98 -3.50
N ALA A 135 27.09 -5.56 -2.73
CA ALA A 135 26.69 -6.95 -2.87
C ALA A 135 25.68 -7.11 -4.02
N LYS A 136 25.88 -8.12 -4.87
CA LYS A 136 24.95 -8.45 -5.96
C LYS A 136 23.85 -9.39 -5.44
N ILE A 137 22.60 -9.00 -5.62
CA ILE A 137 21.42 -9.82 -5.35
C ILE A 137 20.84 -10.25 -6.69
N GLU A 138 20.93 -11.55 -6.99
CA GLU A 138 20.41 -12.10 -8.24
C GLU A 138 18.88 -12.05 -8.27
N LYS A 139 18.30 -11.77 -9.44
CA LYS A 139 16.84 -11.73 -9.61
C LYS A 139 16.16 -13.01 -9.13
N ALA A 140 16.78 -14.18 -9.29
CA ALA A 140 16.21 -15.46 -8.84
C ALA A 140 16.03 -15.57 -7.32
N ARG A 141 16.78 -14.77 -6.55
CA ARG A 141 16.70 -14.66 -5.09
C ARG A 141 15.65 -13.64 -4.64
N THR A 142 15.00 -12.92 -5.56
CA THR A 142 14.04 -11.88 -5.21
C THR A 142 12.59 -12.40 -5.18
N LEU A 143 11.73 -11.66 -4.51
CA LEU A 143 10.29 -11.86 -4.42
C LEU A 143 9.59 -10.57 -4.85
N ALA A 144 8.58 -10.67 -5.72
CA ALA A 144 7.73 -9.54 -6.08
C ALA A 144 6.40 -9.55 -5.30
N ALA A 145 5.98 -8.35 -4.89
CA ALA A 145 4.67 -8.07 -4.34
C ALA A 145 3.98 -6.98 -5.15
N TYR A 146 2.65 -7.06 -5.23
CA TYR A 146 1.83 -6.20 -6.09
C TYR A 146 0.70 -5.56 -5.27
N SER A 147 0.42 -4.29 -5.54
CA SER A 147 -0.69 -3.56 -4.89
C SER A 147 -2.06 -4.15 -5.19
N TYR A 148 -2.93 -4.25 -4.20
CA TYR A 148 -4.30 -4.77 -4.38
C TYR A 148 -5.04 -4.04 -5.53
N PRO A 149 -5.49 -4.75 -6.57
CA PRO A 149 -6.03 -4.13 -7.76
C PRO A 149 -7.54 -3.91 -7.60
N LEU A 150 -8.03 -3.22 -6.56
CA LEU A 150 -9.47 -2.87 -6.36
C LEU A 150 -10.48 -3.74 -7.16
N LEU A 151 -10.64 -5.02 -6.81
CA LEU A 151 -11.29 -6.00 -7.68
C LEU A 151 -12.69 -5.59 -8.17
N TYR A 152 -13.42 -4.76 -7.40
CA TYR A 152 -14.73 -4.23 -7.76
C TYR A 152 -14.70 -3.16 -8.87
N VAL A 153 -13.63 -2.36 -8.98
CA VAL A 153 -13.47 -1.37 -10.07
C VAL A 153 -13.39 -2.12 -11.39
N TYR A 154 -12.63 -3.20 -11.39
CA TYR A 154 -12.51 -4.09 -12.53
C TYR A 154 -13.85 -4.74 -12.88
N GLN A 155 -14.68 -5.17 -11.90
CA GLN A 155 -16.04 -5.67 -12.16
C GLN A 155 -16.98 -4.64 -12.83
N LYS A 156 -16.85 -3.33 -12.56
CA LYS A 156 -17.61 -2.30 -13.28
C LYS A 156 -17.20 -2.23 -14.76
N VAL A 157 -15.92 -2.35 -15.05
CA VAL A 157 -15.36 -2.39 -16.43
C VAL A 157 -15.79 -3.66 -17.16
N LEU A 158 -15.91 -4.79 -16.45
CA LEU A 158 -16.34 -6.09 -16.99
C LEU A 158 -17.78 -6.12 -17.52
N LYS A 159 -18.65 -5.22 -17.06
CA LYS A 159 -20.04 -5.12 -17.58
C LYS A 159 -20.11 -4.69 -19.05
N GLY A 160 -19.01 -4.24 -19.64
CA GLY A 160 -18.90 -3.91 -21.07
C GLY A 160 -18.74 -5.12 -22.03
N GLY A 161 -18.66 -6.36 -21.50
CA GLY A 161 -18.70 -7.58 -22.31
C GLY A 161 -17.41 -7.93 -23.08
N ARG A 162 -16.37 -7.09 -23.03
CA ARG A 162 -15.02 -7.41 -23.51
C ARG A 162 -13.98 -6.96 -22.50
N VAL A 163 -13.04 -7.86 -22.25
CA VAL A 163 -11.94 -7.66 -21.31
C VAL A 163 -10.65 -7.77 -22.11
N SER A 164 -9.83 -6.72 -22.06
CA SER A 164 -8.57 -6.69 -22.79
C SER A 164 -7.59 -7.75 -22.23
N GLU A 165 -6.63 -8.21 -23.04
CA GLU A 165 -5.62 -9.16 -22.54
C GLU A 165 -4.70 -8.52 -21.50
N GLU A 166 -4.48 -7.21 -21.58
CA GLU A 166 -3.77 -6.41 -20.58
C GLU A 166 -4.44 -6.55 -19.21
N PHE A 167 -5.77 -6.41 -19.17
CA PHE A 167 -6.55 -6.59 -17.96
C PHE A 167 -6.43 -8.01 -17.38
N LYS A 168 -6.55 -9.04 -18.24
CA LYS A 168 -6.42 -10.44 -17.80
C LYS A 168 -5.02 -10.71 -17.26
N SER A 169 -3.99 -10.18 -17.93
CA SER A 169 -2.59 -10.29 -17.53
C SER A 169 -2.34 -9.67 -16.15
N SER A 170 -2.89 -8.47 -15.90
CA SER A 170 -2.78 -7.80 -14.60
C SER A 170 -3.40 -8.64 -13.49
N LEU A 171 -4.62 -9.16 -13.68
CA LEU A 171 -5.29 -10.00 -12.68
C LEU A 171 -4.58 -11.33 -12.39
N ARG A 172 -3.94 -11.96 -13.39
CA ARG A 172 -3.18 -13.20 -13.21
C ARG A 172 -2.04 -13.05 -12.20
N ARG A 173 -1.44 -11.87 -12.08
CA ARG A 173 -0.36 -11.61 -11.10
C ARG A 173 -0.84 -11.75 -9.66
N TYR A 174 -2.12 -11.43 -9.42
CA TYR A 174 -2.80 -11.58 -8.13
C TYR A 174 -3.37 -12.98 -7.90
N GLY A 175 -3.05 -13.93 -8.78
CA GLY A 175 -3.61 -15.28 -8.74
C GLY A 175 -5.10 -15.32 -9.09
N CYS A 176 -5.57 -14.35 -9.88
CA CYS A 176 -6.93 -14.31 -10.42
C CYS A 176 -6.96 -14.72 -11.89
N SER A 177 -7.99 -15.46 -12.30
CA SER A 177 -8.28 -15.73 -13.71
C SER A 177 -9.59 -15.06 -14.12
N VAL A 178 -9.69 -14.72 -15.40
CA VAL A 178 -10.90 -14.13 -15.99
C VAL A 178 -11.47 -15.13 -16.98
N VAL A 179 -12.72 -15.54 -16.76
CA VAL A 179 -13.45 -16.47 -17.62
C VAL A 179 -14.54 -15.69 -18.33
N GLN A 180 -14.53 -15.71 -19.67
CA GLN A 180 -15.61 -15.15 -20.49
C GLN A 180 -16.53 -16.28 -20.92
N HIS A 181 -17.81 -16.16 -20.60
CA HIS A 181 -18.83 -17.14 -20.94
C HIS A 181 -19.49 -16.80 -22.29
N PRO A 182 -20.08 -17.78 -23.00
CA PRO A 182 -20.74 -17.57 -24.30
C PRO A 182 -21.89 -16.56 -24.29
N ASN A 183 -22.49 -16.30 -23.13
CA ASN A 183 -23.58 -15.34 -22.93
C ASN A 183 -23.08 -13.90 -22.64
N SER A 184 -21.82 -13.60 -22.94
CA SER A 184 -21.17 -12.31 -22.66
C SER A 184 -21.05 -11.97 -21.17
N THR A 185 -21.22 -12.95 -20.27
CA THR A 185 -20.90 -12.78 -18.86
C THR A 185 -19.41 -13.01 -18.62
N VAL A 186 -18.85 -12.27 -17.67
CA VAL A 186 -17.45 -12.40 -17.28
C VAL A 186 -17.38 -12.74 -15.79
N GLU A 187 -16.64 -13.79 -15.47
CA GLU A 187 -16.32 -14.17 -14.10
C GLU A 187 -14.84 -13.93 -13.80
N VAL A 188 -14.55 -13.49 -12.56
CA VAL A 188 -13.19 -13.37 -12.04
C VAL A 188 -13.02 -14.36 -10.90
N LEU A 189 -12.14 -15.33 -11.07
CA LEU A 189 -11.85 -16.38 -10.09
C LEU A 189 -10.51 -16.08 -9.42
N CYS A 190 -10.52 -15.69 -8.16
CA CYS A 190 -9.33 -15.28 -7.40
C CYS A 190 -8.94 -16.31 -6.33
N GLU A 191 -8.94 -17.61 -6.66
CA GLU A 191 -8.74 -18.68 -5.65
C GLU A 191 -7.45 -18.52 -4.83
N THR A 192 -6.33 -18.19 -5.47
CA THR A 192 -5.04 -18.07 -4.77
C THR A 192 -5.04 -16.88 -3.82
N PHE A 193 -5.62 -15.74 -4.26
CA PHE A 193 -5.83 -14.58 -3.40
C PHE A 193 -6.74 -14.92 -2.20
N LEU A 194 -7.85 -15.64 -2.44
CA LEU A 194 -8.76 -16.06 -1.37
C LEU A 194 -8.09 -17.03 -0.38
N LYS A 195 -7.25 -17.95 -0.88
CA LYS A 195 -6.42 -18.82 -0.04
C LYS A 195 -5.41 -18.03 0.79
N ALA A 196 -4.78 -17.00 0.20
CA ALA A 196 -3.90 -16.08 0.93
C ALA A 196 -4.68 -15.37 2.04
N ALA A 197 -5.82 -14.75 1.69
CA ALA A 197 -6.71 -14.03 2.59
C ALA A 197 -7.19 -14.88 3.78
N ALA A 198 -7.54 -16.15 3.55
CA ALA A 198 -7.96 -17.08 4.59
C ALA A 198 -6.84 -17.44 5.58
N ARG A 199 -5.57 -17.43 5.13
CA ARG A 199 -4.41 -17.75 5.98
C ARG A 199 -3.96 -16.59 6.85
N VAL A 200 -4.11 -15.35 6.37
CA VAL A 200 -3.72 -14.13 7.10
C VAL A 200 -4.23 -14.15 8.54
N GLY A 201 -5.53 -14.43 8.74
CA GLY A 201 -6.15 -14.39 10.07
C GLY A 201 -5.70 -15.47 11.06
N GLN A 202 -4.91 -16.46 10.62
CA GLN A 202 -4.32 -17.47 11.50
C GLN A 202 -2.97 -17.03 12.07
N TRP A 203 -2.29 -16.09 11.41
CA TRP A 203 -0.88 -15.76 11.67
C TRP A 203 -0.63 -14.27 11.90
N LYS A 204 -1.55 -13.40 11.47
CA LYS A 204 -1.44 -11.95 11.55
C LYS A 204 -2.52 -11.37 12.46
N ALA A 205 -2.28 -10.19 13.00
CA ALA A 205 -3.22 -9.48 13.89
C ALA A 205 -4.51 -9.01 13.19
N TRP A 206 -4.55 -9.10 11.86
CA TRP A 206 -5.67 -8.70 11.02
C TRP A 206 -6.16 -9.86 10.15
N LYS A 207 -7.30 -9.69 9.50
CA LYS A 207 -7.86 -10.68 8.57
C LYS A 207 -8.68 -10.03 7.49
N VAL A 208 -8.91 -10.76 6.40
CA VAL A 208 -9.86 -10.36 5.36
C VAL A 208 -11.24 -10.93 5.68
N VAL A 209 -12.26 -10.08 5.68
CA VAL A 209 -13.66 -10.46 5.94
C VAL A 209 -14.57 -9.96 4.82
N PRO A 210 -15.66 -10.68 4.50
CA PRO A 210 -16.68 -10.19 3.60
C PRO A 210 -17.54 -9.12 4.30
N ILE A 211 -17.85 -8.03 3.59
CA ILE A 211 -18.82 -7.00 4.02
C ILE A 211 -19.77 -6.70 2.87
N SER A 212 -21.08 -6.80 3.13
CA SER A 212 -22.12 -6.51 2.12
C SER A 212 -22.61 -5.07 2.24
N MET A 213 -22.56 -4.32 1.15
CA MET A 213 -22.95 -2.90 1.12
C MET A 213 -23.43 -2.43 -0.25
N TRP A 214 -24.13 -1.31 -0.24
CA TRP A 214 -24.42 -0.52 -1.43
C TRP A 214 -23.16 0.25 -1.85
N VAL A 215 -22.62 -0.04 -3.03
CA VAL A 215 -21.45 0.69 -3.57
C VAL A 215 -21.85 1.80 -4.54
N ASP A 216 -23.09 1.79 -5.00
CA ASP A 216 -23.80 2.91 -5.60
C ASP A 216 -25.31 2.72 -5.34
N PRO A 217 -26.15 3.73 -5.58
CA PRO A 217 -27.58 3.67 -5.24
C PRO A 217 -28.35 2.48 -5.85
N SER A 218 -27.79 1.81 -6.86
CA SER A 218 -28.42 0.72 -7.58
C SER A 218 -27.70 -0.62 -7.45
N TYR A 219 -26.59 -0.69 -6.71
CA TYR A 219 -25.71 -1.84 -6.73
C TYR A 219 -25.27 -2.24 -5.32
N TYR A 220 -25.89 -3.33 -4.83
CA TYR A 220 -25.54 -4.01 -3.58
C TYR A 220 -24.60 -5.18 -3.87
N GLN A 221 -23.45 -5.22 -3.20
CA GLN A 221 -22.48 -6.31 -3.37
C GLN A 221 -21.71 -6.61 -2.09
N THR A 222 -21.13 -7.81 -2.04
CA THR A 222 -20.22 -8.22 -0.97
C THR A 222 -18.78 -7.94 -1.39
N LEU A 223 -18.08 -7.12 -0.62
CA LEU A 223 -16.69 -6.75 -0.82
C LEU A 223 -15.79 -7.42 0.22
N ALA A 224 -14.51 -7.59 -0.14
CA ALA A 224 -13.47 -7.92 0.83
C ALA A 224 -13.03 -6.66 1.58
N ALA A 225 -12.92 -6.76 2.90
CA ALA A 225 -12.47 -5.70 3.78
C ALA A 225 -11.43 -6.24 4.78
N VAL A 226 -10.58 -5.37 5.29
CA VAL A 226 -9.63 -5.70 6.36
C VAL A 226 -10.33 -5.52 7.71
N LYS A 227 -10.32 -6.55 8.54
CA LYS A 227 -10.66 -6.44 9.96
C LYS A 227 -9.36 -6.42 10.77
N TYR A 228 -9.12 -5.33 11.50
CA TYR A 228 -7.98 -5.15 12.39
C TYR A 228 -8.50 -4.79 13.79
N GLY A 229 -8.51 -5.73 14.73
CA GLY A 229 -9.22 -5.56 15.99
C GLY A 229 -10.70 -5.25 15.76
N ASP A 230 -11.16 -4.08 16.22
CA ASP A 230 -12.52 -3.57 16.04
C ASP A 230 -12.71 -2.71 14.77
N LEU A 231 -11.62 -2.43 14.04
CA LEU A 231 -11.66 -1.63 12.82
C LEU A 231 -12.03 -2.49 11.61
N TYR A 232 -12.87 -1.93 10.72
CA TYR A 232 -13.22 -2.49 9.42
C TYR A 232 -12.82 -1.51 8.33
N LEU A 233 -11.77 -1.85 7.59
CA LEU A 233 -11.13 -0.98 6.60
C LEU A 233 -11.48 -1.44 5.19
N ALA A 234 -11.80 -0.50 4.31
CA ALA A 234 -11.87 -0.79 2.88
C ALA A 234 -10.47 -1.20 2.38
N MET A 235 -10.39 -2.23 1.54
CA MET A 235 -9.14 -2.56 0.86
C MET A 235 -8.87 -1.57 -0.26
N PHE A 236 -7.74 -0.88 -0.22
CA PHE A 236 -7.34 0.14 -1.19
C PHE A 236 -5.99 -0.23 -1.83
N PRO A 237 -5.74 0.12 -3.10
CA PRO A 237 -4.41 0.02 -3.68
C PRO A 237 -3.54 1.08 -3.03
N ILE A 238 -2.29 0.73 -2.77
CA ILE A 238 -1.21 1.68 -3.02
C ILE A 238 -1.17 1.79 -4.55
N ASP A 239 -1.01 2.99 -5.13
CA ASP A 239 -0.79 3.19 -6.58
C ASP A 239 -0.12 1.99 -7.26
N PHE A 240 -0.39 1.68 -8.52
CA PHE A 240 0.05 0.42 -9.15
C PHE A 240 1.57 0.27 -9.09
N TYR A 241 2.07 -0.36 -8.04
CA TYR A 241 3.49 -0.47 -7.72
C TYR A 241 3.84 -1.95 -7.63
N VAL A 242 5.06 -2.23 -8.06
CA VAL A 242 5.74 -3.49 -7.80
C VAL A 242 6.74 -3.24 -6.69
N PHE A 243 6.63 -4.04 -5.63
CA PHE A 243 7.58 -4.07 -4.53
C PHE A 243 8.45 -5.30 -4.71
N VAL A 244 9.76 -5.12 -4.66
CA VAL A 244 10.74 -6.18 -4.83
C VAL A 244 11.49 -6.34 -3.52
N TYR A 245 11.45 -7.55 -2.99
CA TYR A 245 12.12 -7.95 -1.76
C TYR A 245 13.25 -8.92 -2.05
N ASP A 246 14.28 -8.88 -1.22
CA ASP A 246 15.22 -9.99 -1.11
C ASP A 246 14.54 -11.14 -0.34
N ARG A 247 14.47 -12.33 -0.92
CA ARG A 247 13.83 -13.49 -0.29
C ARG A 247 14.60 -14.04 0.90
N GLN A 248 15.92 -13.82 0.96
CA GLN A 248 16.73 -14.33 2.05
C GLN A 248 16.60 -13.47 3.31
N THR A 249 16.69 -12.15 3.17
CA THR A 249 16.59 -11.23 4.31
C THR A 249 15.19 -10.73 4.56
N GLY A 250 14.34 -10.65 3.54
CA GLY A 250 13.03 -10.02 3.57
C GLY A 250 13.07 -8.50 3.37
N LEU A 251 14.23 -7.90 3.09
CA LEU A 251 14.34 -6.45 2.93
C LEU A 251 13.72 -5.99 1.61
N LEU A 252 13.00 -4.87 1.65
CA LEU A 252 12.54 -4.17 0.45
C LEU A 252 13.75 -3.59 -0.29
N LEU A 253 13.98 -4.08 -1.51
CA LEU A 253 15.04 -3.63 -2.40
C LEU A 253 14.58 -2.47 -3.27
N GLU A 254 13.34 -2.53 -3.78
CA GLU A 254 12.80 -1.51 -4.66
C GLU A 254 11.28 -1.48 -4.55
N ALA A 255 10.70 -0.30 -4.61
CA ALA A 255 9.29 -0.11 -4.88
C ALA A 255 9.15 0.90 -6.01
N SER A 256 8.51 0.51 -7.10
CA SER A 256 8.42 1.33 -8.30
C SER A 256 7.07 1.13 -8.97
N HIS A 257 6.66 2.11 -9.78
CA HIS A 257 5.43 2.00 -10.55
C HIS A 257 5.47 0.80 -11.51
N ASP A 258 4.34 0.12 -11.66
CA ASP A 258 4.13 -0.95 -12.62
C ASP A 258 3.74 -0.34 -13.98
N PRO A 259 4.67 -0.28 -14.96
CA PRO A 259 4.39 0.37 -16.24
C PRO A 259 3.35 -0.37 -17.08
N SER A 260 2.95 -1.58 -16.68
CA SER A 260 1.93 -2.36 -17.39
C SER A 260 0.51 -2.09 -16.91
N ILE A 261 0.33 -1.24 -15.90
CA ILE A 261 -0.99 -0.85 -15.41
C ILE A 261 -1.11 0.67 -15.50
N GLU A 262 -2.14 1.12 -16.21
CA GLU A 262 -2.45 2.54 -16.28
C GLU A 262 -2.82 3.06 -14.88
N SER A 263 -2.24 4.20 -14.46
CA SER A 263 -2.60 4.82 -13.19
C SER A 263 -4.01 5.41 -13.29
N TRP A 264 -4.96 4.76 -12.61
CA TRP A 264 -6.36 5.18 -12.57
C TRP A 264 -6.64 6.09 -11.36
N TRP A 265 -5.73 6.10 -10.38
CA TRP A 265 -5.87 6.78 -9.10
C TRP A 265 -4.51 7.34 -8.72
N GLY A 266 -4.29 8.65 -8.90
CA GLY A 266 -3.01 9.34 -8.70
C GLY A 266 -2.54 9.47 -7.24
N TYR A 267 -2.75 8.46 -6.40
CA TYR A 267 -2.38 8.47 -4.98
C TYR A 267 -1.09 7.68 -4.74
N ALA A 268 0.06 8.35 -4.74
CA ALA A 268 1.35 7.71 -4.46
C ALA A 268 1.56 7.57 -2.93
N ILE A 269 1.61 6.33 -2.43
CA ILE A 269 1.44 6.02 -1.00
C ILE A 269 2.45 4.96 -0.55
N ILE A 270 3.74 5.31 -0.50
CA ILE A 270 4.68 4.46 0.26
C ILE A 270 5.07 5.11 1.59
N PRO A 271 5.06 6.45 1.74
CA PRO A 271 5.23 7.01 3.07
C PRO A 271 3.99 7.67 3.66
N SER A 272 2.85 7.88 2.96
CA SER A 272 1.74 8.64 3.58
C SER A 272 1.18 7.98 4.85
N ALA A 273 0.96 6.66 4.83
CA ALA A 273 0.52 5.92 6.02
C ALA A 273 1.58 5.91 7.14
N TYR A 274 2.87 6.02 6.82
CA TYR A 274 3.94 6.10 7.80
C TYR A 274 4.27 7.53 8.26
N LEU A 275 3.85 8.54 7.48
CA LEU A 275 4.02 9.96 7.75
C LEU A 275 2.76 10.56 8.39
N THR A 276 2.24 9.87 9.41
CA THR A 276 1.18 10.38 10.27
C THR A 276 1.77 11.32 11.32
N PHE A 277 1.28 12.55 11.42
CA PHE A 277 1.68 13.53 12.42
C PHE A 277 0.51 13.82 13.35
N GLY A 278 0.55 13.24 14.55
CA GLY A 278 -0.60 13.29 15.48
C GLY A 278 -1.86 12.74 14.81
N ASN A 279 -2.87 13.59 14.63
CA ASN A 279 -4.11 13.21 13.98
C ASN A 279 -4.15 13.41 12.46
N TYR A 280 -3.05 13.86 11.84
CA TYR A 280 -3.01 14.18 10.42
C TYR A 280 -2.20 13.14 9.63
N THR A 281 -2.72 12.68 8.51
CA THR A 281 -1.96 11.89 7.53
C THR A 281 -1.64 12.75 6.32
N LEU A 282 -0.36 12.89 5.97
CA LEU A 282 0.02 13.60 4.74
C LEU A 282 -0.27 12.74 3.52
N SER A 283 -1.31 13.08 2.75
CA SER A 283 -1.57 12.45 1.45
C SER A 283 -0.79 13.17 0.35
N PHE A 284 -0.02 12.42 -0.43
CA PHE A 284 0.74 12.95 -1.55
C PHE A 284 0.06 12.56 -2.87
N THR A 285 -0.09 13.54 -3.75
CA THR A 285 -0.50 13.33 -5.14
C THR A 285 0.71 13.57 -6.02
N ALA A 286 1.21 12.52 -6.68
CA ALA A 286 2.33 12.67 -7.60
C ALA A 286 1.81 13.25 -8.92
N LEU A 287 2.21 14.48 -9.25
CA LEU A 287 1.74 15.17 -10.46
C LEU A 287 2.31 14.61 -11.77
N ASN A 288 3.28 13.68 -11.72
CA ASN A 288 3.84 12.97 -12.88
C ASN A 288 4.36 11.55 -12.53
N GLY A 289 3.50 10.73 -11.93
CA GLY A 289 3.42 9.29 -12.23
C GLY A 289 4.53 8.31 -11.85
N LEU A 290 5.69 8.68 -11.31
CA LEU A 290 6.73 7.71 -10.94
C LEU A 290 7.45 8.13 -9.66
N ILE A 291 7.05 7.59 -8.50
CA ILE A 291 7.93 7.57 -7.33
C ILE A 291 8.60 6.20 -7.31
N ASN A 292 9.93 6.17 -7.34
CA ASN A 292 10.68 4.94 -7.17
C ASN A 292 11.48 5.06 -5.88
N ILE A 293 11.42 4.04 -5.04
CA ILE A 293 12.24 3.88 -3.84
C ILE A 293 13.17 2.72 -4.10
N THR A 294 14.46 2.88 -3.82
CA THR A 294 15.46 1.81 -3.97
C THR A 294 16.34 1.79 -2.73
N LEU A 295 16.59 0.60 -2.20
CA LEU A 295 17.55 0.39 -1.13
C LEU A 295 18.96 0.41 -1.71
N VAL A 296 19.78 1.35 -1.26
CA VAL A 296 21.16 1.54 -1.73
C VAL A 296 22.17 0.98 -0.73
N GLU A 297 21.89 1.10 0.56
CA GLU A 297 22.76 0.68 1.65
C GLU A 297 21.94 0.08 2.80
N THR A 298 22.50 -0.90 3.49
CA THR A 298 21.89 -1.52 4.69
C THR A 298 22.96 -2.09 5.60
N ASN A 299 22.67 -2.11 6.91
CA ASN A 299 23.50 -2.77 7.92
C ASN A 299 23.06 -4.22 8.20
N VAL A 300 21.99 -4.68 7.55
CA VAL A 300 21.52 -6.06 7.63
C VAL A 300 22.40 -6.93 6.72
N PRO A 301 22.90 -8.09 7.20
CA PRO A 301 23.68 -9.00 6.37
C PRO A 301 22.89 -9.47 5.13
N LEU A 302 23.46 -9.28 3.95
CA LEU A 302 22.93 -9.71 2.64
C LEU A 302 23.51 -11.05 2.20
#